data_AF-A0A818S3M4-F1
#
_entry.id   AF-A0A818S3M4-F1
#
_cell.length_a   1.000
_cell.length_b   1.000
_cell.length_c   1.000
_cell.angle_alpha   90.00
_cell.angle_beta   90.00
_cell.angle_gamma   90.00
#
_symmetry.space_group_name_H-M   'P 1'
#
loop_
_entity.id
_entity.type
_entity.pdbx_description
1 polymer ?
#
loop_
_entity_poly.entity_id
_entity_poly.type
_entity_poly.pdbx_seq_one_letter_code
_entity_poly.pdbx_strand_id
1 'polypeptide(L)'
;MPKFLIFPEKFFGTNRNLTTYSKENIIEEIISSTIAECVDETNVDRNSLLIDSFFFVIAVVRNQPQYGRPAIEFCLRTSMTSNELQQRYDLQTHIEANETSELKFWPLDKISHL
;
A
#
# COMPACT_ATOMS: atom_id res chain seq x y z
N MET A 1 -12.86 -15.36 -12.14
CA MET A 1 -12.97 -14.44 -11.01
C MET A 1 -12.16 -15.02 -9.86
N PRO A 2 -10.99 -14.45 -9.50
CA PRO A 2 -10.32 -14.89 -8.30
C PRO A 2 -11.16 -14.46 -7.10
N LYS A 3 -11.43 -15.41 -6.20
CA LYS A 3 -12.14 -15.17 -4.94
C LYS A 3 -11.09 -14.65 -3.96
N PHE A 4 -11.15 -13.36 -3.62
CA PHE A 4 -10.29 -12.77 -2.61
C PHE A 4 -10.61 -13.39 -1.25
N LEU A 5 -9.61 -14.00 -0.63
CA LEU A 5 -9.67 -14.41 0.77
C LEU A 5 -9.46 -13.15 1.62
N ILE A 6 -10.57 -12.52 2.02
CA ILE A 6 -10.54 -11.52 3.10
C ILE A 6 -10.33 -12.29 4.41
N PHE A 7 -9.13 -12.21 4.99
CA PHE A 7 -8.91 -12.69 6.34
C PHE A 7 -9.50 -11.66 7.32
N PRO A 8 -10.45 -12.05 8.20
CA PRO A 8 -11.07 -11.11 9.13
C PRO A 8 -10.07 -10.55 10.15
N GLU A 9 -10.29 -9.31 10.59
CA GLU A 9 -9.49 -8.41 11.46
C GLU A 9 -8.97 -8.95 12.81
N LYS A 10 -8.96 -10.25 13.09
CA LYS A 10 -8.46 -10.83 14.36
C LYS A 10 -7.17 -11.64 14.23
N PHE A 11 -6.36 -11.37 13.22
CA PHE A 11 -5.22 -12.23 12.89
C PHE A 11 -3.84 -11.74 13.38
N PHE A 12 -3.75 -10.60 14.06
CA PHE A 12 -2.50 -10.11 14.66
C PHE A 12 -2.31 -10.66 16.09
N GLY A 13 -2.05 -11.96 16.18
CA GLY A 13 -1.66 -12.68 17.39
C GLY A 13 -0.39 -13.49 17.14
N THR A 14 0.55 -13.36 18.06
CA THR A 14 1.93 -13.88 18.11
C THR A 14 2.16 -15.32 17.63
N ASN A 15 3.32 -15.55 16.99
CA ASN A 15 3.92 -16.83 16.53
C ASN A 15 3.21 -17.54 15.37
N ARG A 16 3.59 -17.22 14.12
CA ARG A 16 3.27 -18.05 12.95
C ARG A 16 4.52 -18.71 12.38
N ASN A 17 4.47 -20.03 12.30
CA ASN A 17 5.41 -20.82 11.53
C ASN A 17 5.12 -20.58 10.03
N LEU A 18 5.92 -19.76 9.37
CA LEU A 18 5.74 -19.38 7.95
C LEU A 18 5.70 -20.60 7.00
N THR A 19 6.09 -21.79 7.46
CA THR A 19 6.03 -23.04 6.69
C THR A 19 4.61 -23.55 6.43
N THR A 20 3.58 -23.01 7.09
CA THR A 20 2.18 -23.43 6.87
C THR A 20 1.48 -22.69 5.74
N TYR A 21 2.08 -21.62 5.20
CA TYR A 21 1.51 -20.86 4.08
C TYR A 21 2.20 -21.23 2.77
N SER A 22 1.41 -21.36 1.70
CA SER A 22 1.97 -21.43 0.35
C SER A 22 2.66 -20.10 0.02
N LYS A 23 3.64 -20.14 -0.89
CA LYS A 23 4.35 -18.92 -1.33
C LYS A 23 3.37 -17.95 -1.99
N GLU A 24 2.40 -18.49 -2.71
CA GLU A 24 1.35 -17.76 -3.40
C GLU A 24 0.49 -16.97 -2.40
N ASN A 25 0.09 -17.59 -1.29
CA ASN A 25 -0.70 -16.91 -0.25
C ASN A 25 0.10 -15.80 0.44
N ILE A 26 1.41 -16.00 0.66
CA ILE A 26 2.28 -14.98 1.25
C ILE A 26 2.39 -13.77 0.29
N ILE A 27 2.57 -14.03 -1.00
CA ILE A 27 2.66 -12.97 -2.02
C ILE A 27 1.33 -12.22 -2.12
N GLU A 28 0.21 -12.93 -2.14
CA GLU A 28 -1.13 -12.34 -2.18
C GLU A 28 -1.38 -11.43 -0.96
N GLU A 29 -0.97 -11.87 0.23
CA GLU A 29 -1.06 -11.06 1.45
C GLU A 29 -0.21 -9.79 1.36
N ILE A 30 1.05 -9.90 0.92
CA ILE A 30 1.94 -8.72 0.78
C ILE A 30 1.33 -7.69 -0.17
N ILE A 31 0.77 -8.14 -1.30
CA ILE A 31 0.14 -7.25 -2.28
C ILE A 31 -1.13 -6.64 -1.69
N SER A 32 -1.96 -7.45 -1.04
CA SER A 32 -3.24 -7.04 -0.49
C SER A 32 -3.08 -6.04 0.65
N SER A 33 -2.13 -6.28 1.57
CA SER A 33 -1.83 -5.36 2.66
C SER A 33 -1.31 -4.02 2.13
N THR A 34 -0.41 -4.03 1.14
CA THR A 34 0.09 -2.79 0.52
C THR A 34 -1.04 -1.94 -0.07
N ILE A 35 -2.01 -2.57 -0.73
CA ILE A 35 -3.16 -1.88 -1.30
C ILE A 35 -4.10 -1.37 -0.19
N ALA A 36 -4.33 -2.18 0.85
CA ALA A 36 -5.17 -1.80 1.98
C ALA A 36 -4.61 -0.56 2.69
N GLU A 37 -3.32 -0.56 3.05
CA GLU A 37 -2.62 0.57 3.66
C GLU A 37 -2.74 1.84 2.80
N CYS A 38 -2.60 1.73 1.48
CA CYS A 38 -2.79 2.85 0.58
C CYS A 38 -4.23 3.40 0.64
N VAL A 39 -5.24 2.53 0.68
CA VAL A 39 -6.65 2.92 0.76
C VAL A 39 -6.97 3.52 2.12
N ASP A 40 -6.50 2.93 3.21
CA ASP A 40 -6.80 3.37 4.56
C ASP A 40 -6.14 4.72 4.88
N GLU A 41 -4.89 4.93 4.44
CA GLU A 41 -4.19 6.20 4.65
C GLU A 41 -4.71 7.33 3.74
N THR A 42 -5.08 7.03 2.49
CA THR A 42 -5.44 8.07 1.50
C THR A 42 -6.94 8.20 1.23
N ASN A 43 -7.75 7.29 1.76
CA ASN A 43 -9.20 7.24 1.57
C ASN A 43 -9.64 7.19 0.08
N VAL A 44 -8.77 6.68 -0.79
CA VAL A 44 -9.07 6.52 -2.22
C VAL A 44 -9.98 5.32 -2.44
N ASP A 45 -10.85 5.42 -3.45
CA ASP A 45 -11.59 4.23 -3.89
C ASP A 45 -10.60 3.23 -4.48
N ARG A 46 -10.61 1.98 -3.98
CA ARG A 46 -9.78 0.90 -4.50
C ARG A 46 -9.94 0.71 -6.02
N ASN A 47 -11.12 0.98 -6.58
CA ASN A 47 -11.35 0.86 -8.02
C ASN A 47 -10.65 1.95 -8.85
N SER A 48 -10.21 3.04 -8.21
CA SER A 48 -9.37 4.05 -8.85
C SER A 48 -7.92 3.60 -9.01
N LEU A 49 -7.48 2.63 -8.18
CA LEU A 49 -6.15 2.06 -8.25
C LEU A 49 -6.08 1.10 -9.45
N LEU A 50 -5.18 1.38 -10.38
CA LEU A 50 -5.03 0.67 -11.64
C LEU A 50 -4.26 -0.65 -11.47
N ILE A 51 -4.61 -1.44 -10.46
CA ILE A 51 -3.85 -2.60 -9.97
C ILE A 51 -3.60 -3.63 -11.09
N ASP A 52 -4.60 -3.88 -11.94
CA ASP A 52 -4.51 -4.87 -13.01
C ASP A 52 -3.62 -4.43 -14.19
N SER A 53 -3.26 -3.14 -14.27
CA SER A 53 -2.49 -2.58 -15.39
C SER A 53 -1.20 -1.88 -14.99
N PHE A 54 -1.07 -1.49 -13.73
CA PHE A 54 0.04 -0.68 -13.23
C PHE A 54 0.26 -0.87 -11.73
N PHE A 55 0.67 -2.09 -11.37
CA PHE A 55 1.16 -2.44 -10.04
C PHE A 55 2.38 -3.35 -10.16
N PHE A 56 3.54 -2.87 -9.72
CA PHE A 56 4.79 -3.64 -9.83
C PHE A 56 5.75 -3.34 -8.71
N VAL A 57 6.56 -4.34 -8.37
CA VAL A 57 7.71 -4.20 -7.46
C VAL A 57 8.79 -3.39 -8.18
N ILE A 58 9.25 -2.30 -7.56
CA ILE A 58 10.36 -1.49 -8.07
C ILE A 58 11.68 -2.02 -7.51
N ALA A 59 11.74 -2.24 -6.20
CA ALA A 59 12.97 -2.59 -5.51
C ALA A 59 12.72 -3.30 -4.18
N VAL A 60 13.75 -3.96 -3.68
CA VAL A 60 13.85 -4.37 -2.27
C VAL A 60 15.00 -3.60 -1.66
N VAL A 61 14.69 -2.71 -0.72
CA VAL A 61 15.66 -1.81 -0.08
C VAL A 61 15.90 -2.21 1.37
N ARG A 62 17.03 -1.80 1.94
CA ARG A 62 17.33 -2.00 3.36
C ARG A 62 17.45 -0.67 4.06
N ASN A 63 16.59 -0.46 5.06
CA ASN A 63 16.62 0.73 5.89
C ASN A 63 17.78 0.63 6.90
N GLN A 64 18.93 1.22 6.57
CA GLN A 64 20.14 1.17 7.40
C GLN A 64 19.91 1.76 8.82
N PRO A 65 19.26 2.93 8.97
CA PRO A 65 18.88 3.45 10.29
C PRO A 65 18.04 2.48 11.15
N GLN A 66 17.29 1.57 10.53
CA GLN A 66 16.48 0.55 11.21
C GLN A 66 17.15 -0.83 11.20
N TYR A 67 18.46 -0.88 11.47
CA TYR A 67 19.24 -2.13 11.54
C TYR A 67 19.17 -2.97 10.27
N GLY A 68 19.00 -2.34 9.11
CA GLY A 68 18.93 -3.02 7.83
C GLY A 68 17.63 -3.79 7.59
N ARG A 69 16.53 -3.43 8.28
CA ARG A 69 15.19 -3.97 8.04
C ARG A 69 14.86 -3.84 6.54
N PRO A 70 14.53 -4.95 5.86
CA PRO A 70 14.16 -4.90 4.46
C PRO A 70 12.77 -4.28 4.28
N ALA A 71 12.61 -3.51 3.21
CA ALA A 71 11.33 -2.99 2.73
C ALA A 71 11.20 -3.33 1.23
N ILE A 72 9.96 -3.61 0.80
CA ILE A 72 9.63 -3.85 -0.60
C ILE A 72 8.93 -2.60 -1.11
N GLU A 73 9.46 -1.99 -2.15
CA GLU A 73 8.92 -0.78 -2.75
C GLU A 73 8.06 -1.14 -3.95
N PHE A 74 6.81 -0.67 -3.93
CA PHE A 74 5.84 -0.89 -5.02
C PHE A 74 5.54 0.42 -5.74
N CYS A 75 5.35 0.33 -7.06
CA CYS A 75 4.74 1.39 -7.85
C CYS A 75 3.28 1.04 -8.08
N LEU A 76 2.40 1.99 -7.80
CA LEU A 76 0.98 1.91 -8.13
C LEU A 76 0.56 3.19 -8.85
N ARG A 77 -0.43 3.09 -9.73
CA ARG A 77 -1.03 4.25 -10.38
C ARG A 77 -2.51 4.34 -10.02
N THR A 78 -3.00 5.56 -9.88
CA THR A 78 -4.42 5.86 -9.77
C THR A 78 -4.91 6.60 -11.01
N SER A 79 -6.19 6.45 -11.34
CA SER A 79 -6.89 7.28 -12.34
C SER A 79 -7.22 8.68 -11.82
N MET A 80 -7.11 8.91 -10.51
CA MET A 80 -7.42 10.19 -9.88
C MET A 80 -6.35 11.25 -10.16
N THR A 81 -6.79 12.49 -10.30
CA THR A 81 -5.92 13.66 -10.26
C THR A 81 -5.48 13.96 -8.83
N SER A 82 -4.41 14.76 -8.67
CA SER A 82 -3.94 15.19 -7.35
C SER A 82 -5.00 15.93 -6.55
N ASN A 83 -5.85 16.72 -7.21
CA ASN A 83 -6.92 17.47 -6.54
C ASN A 83 -8.01 16.55 -6.00
N GLU A 84 -8.42 15.55 -6.79
CA GLU A 84 -9.41 14.56 -6.35
C GLU A 84 -8.85 13.71 -5.20
N LEU A 85 -7.56 13.36 -5.25
CA LEU A 85 -6.92 12.58 -4.20
C LEU A 85 -6.76 13.38 -2.91
N GLN A 86 -6.41 14.68 -2.99
CA GLN A 86 -6.41 15.58 -1.84
C GLN A 86 -7.81 15.68 -1.22
N GLN A 87 -8.85 15.85 -2.03
CA GLN A 87 -10.23 15.90 -1.53
C GLN A 87 -10.62 14.61 -0.81
N ARG A 88 -10.18 13.44 -1.26
CA ARG A 88 -10.43 12.18 -0.56
C ARG A 88 -9.71 12.11 0.78
N TYR A 89 -8.43 12.47 0.79
CA TYR A 89 -7.62 12.51 2.00
C TYR A 89 -8.23 13.43 3.06
N ASP A 90 -8.67 14.63 2.67
CA ASP A 90 -9.27 15.63 3.56
C ASP A 90 -10.60 15.19 4.20
N LEU A 91 -11.29 14.21 3.61
CA LEU A 91 -12.52 13.67 4.20
C LEU A 91 -12.26 12.86 5.48
N GLN A 92 -11.03 12.32 5.64
CA GLN A 92 -10.60 11.54 6.81
C GLN A 92 -11.64 10.52 7.32
N THR A 93 -12.33 9.83 6.41
CA THR A 93 -13.44 8.94 6.80
C THR A 93 -12.97 7.59 7.37
N HIS A 94 -11.69 7.27 7.26
CA HIS A 94 -11.08 6.07 7.83
C HIS A 94 -10.46 6.38 9.19
N ILE A 95 -10.55 5.43 10.13
CA ILE A 95 -10.02 5.60 11.49
C ILE A 95 -8.50 5.80 11.51
N GLU A 96 -7.82 5.25 10.49
CA GLU A 96 -6.37 5.29 10.30
C GLU A 96 -5.89 6.50 9.47
N ALA A 97 -6.80 7.30 8.89
CA ALA A 97 -6.46 8.53 8.14
C ALA A 97 -5.93 9.69 9.02
N ASN A 98 -5.43 9.36 10.22
CA ASN A 98 -4.93 10.27 11.24
C ASN A 98 -3.44 10.05 11.55
N GLU A 99 -2.78 9.08 10.90
CA GLU A 99 -1.35 8.85 11.12
C GLU A 99 -0.49 9.91 10.42
N THR A 100 -0.82 10.27 9.18
CA THR A 100 -0.15 11.36 8.47
C THR A 100 -0.84 12.72 8.69
N SER A 101 -0.03 13.78 8.69
CA SER A 101 -0.49 15.15 8.92
C SER A 101 -0.68 15.96 7.63
N GLU A 102 -0.08 15.52 6.53
CA GLU A 102 -0.11 16.23 5.25
C GLU A 102 0.11 15.29 4.08
N LEU A 103 -0.45 15.66 2.93
CA LEU A 103 -0.20 15.02 1.65
C LEU A 103 0.46 16.03 0.69
N LYS A 104 1.54 15.60 0.02
CA LYS A 104 2.30 16.45 -0.93
C LYS A 104 2.44 15.79 -2.29
N PHE A 105 2.22 16.56 -3.35
CA PHE A 105 2.34 16.09 -4.72
C PHE A 105 3.56 16.70 -5.40
N TRP A 106 4.44 15.83 -5.91
CA TRP A 106 5.62 16.23 -6.66
C TRP A 106 5.48 15.78 -8.12
N PRO A 107 5.64 16.67 -9.10
CA PRO A 107 5.76 16.30 -10.50
C PRO A 107 6.93 15.32 -10.70
N LEU A 108 6.71 14.25 -11.49
CA LEU A 108 7.72 13.19 -11.67
C LEU A 108 9.04 13.72 -12.26
N ASP A 109 8.97 14.73 -13.12
CA ASP A 109 10.13 15.43 -13.70
C ASP A 109 10.99 16.15 -12.66
N LYS A 110 10.46 16.42 -11.47
CA LYS A 110 11.22 16.98 -10.35
C LYS A 110 11.85 15.92 -9.45
N ILE A 111 11.44 14.66 -9.58
CA ILE A 111 11.93 13.55 -8.74
C ILE A 111 13.20 12.93 -9.32
N SER A 112 13.44 12.99 -10.63
CA SER A 112 14.67 12.46 -11.25
C SER A 112 15.97 13.17 -10.84
N HIS A 113 15.87 14.21 -10.01
CA HIS A 113 16.99 15.00 -9.49
C HIS A 113 17.16 14.92 -7.97
N LEU A 114 16.36 14.09 -7.28
CA LEU A 114 16.52 13.74 -5.86
C LEU A 114 17.41 12.50 -5.70
#